data_AF-U4QSJ4-F1
#
_entry.id   AF-U4QSJ4-F1
#
_cell.length_a   1.000
_cell.length_b   1.000
_cell.length_c   1.000
_cell.angle_alpha   90.00
_cell.angle_beta   90.00
_cell.angle_gamma   90.00
#
_symmetry.space_group_name_H-M   'P 1'
#
loop_
_entity.id
_entity.type
_entity.pdbx_description
1 polymer ?
#
loop_
_entity_poly.entity_id
_entity_poly.type
_entity_poly.pdbx_seq_one_letter_code
_entity_poly.pdbx_strand_id
1 'polypeptide(L)'
;MNQFQGFDNRNNGGGIAGTFAGILCGFGTFIGFESFWWRMGWGPGDWNRSDIFHAYWLAFIGHVIPSYKGDLGTWISFGNWLRSRHQYDSFAAAFWIPFLVGIMTGLLTAWLVVRSANRSGASYVRGSQIKE
;
A
#
# COMPACT_ATOMS: atom_id res chain seq x y z
N MET A 1 1.68 -10.64 42.96
CA MET A 1 0.69 -10.14 41.97
C MET A 1 1.44 -9.73 40.72
N ASN A 2 1.13 -10.37 39.59
CA ASN A 2 1.83 -10.20 38.31
C ASN A 2 1.65 -8.79 37.73
N GLN A 3 2.68 -7.94 37.77
CA GLN A 3 2.68 -6.60 37.18
C GLN A 3 2.92 -6.61 35.66
N PHE A 4 2.09 -7.33 34.90
CA PHE A 4 2.12 -7.29 33.43
C PHE A 4 1.21 -6.20 32.82
N GLN A 5 0.69 -5.26 33.63
CA GLN A 5 -0.17 -4.17 33.15
C GLN A 5 0.61 -2.94 32.64
N GLY A 6 1.94 -2.96 32.68
CA GLY A 6 2.80 -1.85 32.27
C GLY A 6 3.34 -1.91 30.84
N PHE A 7 2.92 -2.87 30.01
CA PHE A 7 3.31 -2.91 28.60
C PHE A 7 2.56 -1.81 27.83
N ASP A 8 3.27 -0.70 27.56
CA ASP A 8 3.25 -0.04 26.25
C ASP A 8 1.96 0.64 25.72
N ASN A 9 0.99 1.05 26.56
CA ASN A 9 -0.14 1.84 26.04
C ASN A 9 0.26 3.18 25.37
N ARG A 10 1.44 3.75 25.69
CA ARG A 10 1.98 4.95 25.00
C ARG A 10 2.73 4.63 23.70
N ASN A 11 3.43 3.51 23.61
CA ASN A 11 4.10 3.08 22.37
C ASN A 11 3.10 2.53 21.34
N ASN A 12 2.00 1.92 21.79
CA ASN A 12 0.96 1.38 20.92
C ASN A 12 0.19 2.48 20.16
N GLY A 13 -0.11 3.62 20.78
CA GLY A 13 -0.86 4.71 20.14
C GLY A 13 -0.13 5.34 18.94
N GLY A 14 1.16 5.63 19.10
CA GLY A 14 2.01 6.16 18.01
C GLY A 14 2.23 5.13 16.89
N GLY A 15 2.39 3.85 17.25
CA GLY A 15 2.49 2.73 16.32
C GLY A 15 1.23 2.55 15.47
N ILE A 16 0.05 2.54 16.09
CA ILE A 16 -1.25 2.42 15.41
C ILE A 16 -1.50 3.64 14.51
N ALA A 17 -1.32 4.86 15.02
CA ALA A 17 -1.52 6.07 14.25
C ALA A 17 -0.58 6.16 13.04
N GLY A 18 0.69 5.80 13.20
CA GLY A 18 1.64 5.74 12.10
C GLY A 18 1.30 4.66 11.09
N THR A 19 0.91 3.47 11.53
CA THR A 19 0.52 2.38 10.63
C THR A 19 -0.69 2.78 9.79
N PHE A 20 -1.71 3.36 10.41
CA PHE A 20 -2.92 3.82 9.70
C PHE A 20 -2.62 4.96 8.72
N ALA A 21 -1.84 5.96 9.15
CA ALA A 21 -1.40 7.05 8.28
C ALA A 21 -0.55 6.53 7.10
N GLY A 22 0.34 5.57 7.34
CA GLY A 22 1.13 4.93 6.31
C GLY A 22 0.29 4.17 5.29
N ILE A 23 -0.68 3.38 5.75
CA ILE A 23 -1.62 2.66 4.86
C ILE A 23 -2.39 3.65 4.01
N LEU A 24 -3.01 4.67 4.60
CA LEU A 24 -3.80 5.67 3.87
C LEU A 24 -2.96 6.45 2.86
N CYS A 25 -1.79 6.95 3.26
CA CYS A 25 -0.90 7.66 2.36
C CYS A 25 -0.35 6.76 1.26
N GLY A 26 -0.02 5.50 1.56
CA GLY A 26 0.46 4.54 0.58
C GLY A 26 -0.60 4.20 -0.47
N PHE A 27 -1.83 3.90 -0.04
CA PHE A 27 -2.97 3.67 -0.95
C PHE A 27 -3.31 4.91 -1.78
N GLY A 28 -3.37 6.09 -1.14
CA GLY A 28 -3.63 7.34 -1.84
C GLY A 28 -2.57 7.65 -2.90
N THR A 29 -1.30 7.40 -2.57
CA THR A 29 -0.18 7.59 -3.50
C THR A 29 -0.24 6.58 -4.64
N PHE A 30 -0.54 5.31 -4.37
CA PHE A 30 -0.75 4.31 -5.40
C PHE A 30 -1.82 4.75 -6.40
N ILE A 31 -3.02 5.08 -5.92
CA ILE A 31 -4.15 5.48 -6.80
C ILE A 31 -3.81 6.74 -7.59
N GLY A 32 -3.23 7.75 -6.94
CA GLY A 32 -2.89 9.02 -7.58
C GLY A 32 -1.79 8.87 -8.63
N PHE A 33 -0.72 8.15 -8.30
CA PHE A 33 0.41 7.95 -9.20
C PHE A 33 0.06 7.01 -10.35
N GLU A 34 -0.75 5.97 -10.10
CA GLU A 34 -1.28 5.10 -11.15
C GLU A 34 -2.14 5.91 -12.13
N SER A 35 -3.06 6.74 -11.62
CA SER A 35 -3.88 7.61 -12.46
C SER A 35 -3.05 8.56 -13.31
N PHE A 36 -1.96 9.09 -12.75
CA PHE A 36 -1.00 9.93 -13.48
C PHE A 36 -0.23 9.11 -14.53
N TRP A 37 0.25 7.93 -14.17
CA TRP A 37 0.99 7.01 -15.04
C TRP A 37 0.21 6.69 -16.32
N TRP A 38 -1.06 6.36 -16.18
CA TRP A 38 -1.96 6.12 -17.31
C TRP A 38 -2.21 7.37 -18.15
N ARG A 39 -2.40 8.54 -17.52
CA ARG A 39 -2.56 9.82 -18.23
C ARG A 39 -1.33 10.21 -19.05
N MET A 40 -0.15 9.80 -18.61
CA MET A 40 1.11 10.02 -19.34
C MET A 40 1.29 9.06 -20.53
N GLY A 41 0.34 8.15 -20.76
CA GLY A 41 0.41 7.15 -21.83
C GLY A 41 1.39 6.01 -21.55
N TRP A 42 1.80 5.83 -20.30
CA TRP A 42 2.70 4.75 -19.88
C TRP A 42 1.97 3.47 -19.46
N GLY A 43 0.64 3.47 -19.55
CA GLY A 43 -0.19 2.27 -19.40
C GLY A 43 -0.55 1.64 -20.76
N PRO A 44 -0.98 0.37 -20.77
CA PRO A 44 -1.37 -0.33 -21.99
C PRO A 44 -2.69 0.22 -22.57
N GLY A 45 -2.58 1.08 -23.59
CA GLY A 45 -3.73 1.54 -24.39
C GLY A 45 -4.75 2.40 -23.62
N ASP A 46 -5.86 2.69 -24.29
CA ASP A 46 -6.93 3.56 -23.77
C ASP A 46 -7.99 2.74 -23.02
N TRP A 47 -7.67 2.31 -21.80
CA TRP A 47 -8.59 1.51 -20.99
C TRP A 47 -9.42 2.38 -20.06
N ASN A 48 -10.68 1.99 -19.84
CA ASN A 48 -11.51 2.62 -18.83
C ASN A 48 -11.06 2.20 -17.43
N ARG A 49 -11.29 3.05 -16.42
CA ARG A 49 -10.92 2.76 -15.03
C ARG A 49 -11.50 1.46 -14.48
N SER A 50 -12.72 1.11 -14.89
CA SER A 50 -13.35 -0.16 -14.51
C SER A 50 -12.52 -1.34 -15.01
N ASP A 51 -12.05 -1.28 -16.26
CA ASP A 51 -11.36 -2.38 -16.92
C ASP A 51 -9.96 -2.56 -16.32
N ILE A 52 -9.30 -1.45 -15.99
CA ILE A 52 -8.04 -1.45 -15.25
C ILE A 52 -8.21 -2.14 -13.89
N PHE A 53 -9.27 -1.79 -13.14
CA PHE A 53 -9.53 -2.40 -11.84
C PHE A 53 -9.82 -3.90 -11.94
N HIS A 54 -10.67 -4.31 -12.90
CA HIS A 54 -10.94 -5.73 -13.16
C HIS A 54 -9.69 -6.48 -13.62
N ALA A 55 -8.83 -5.86 -14.42
CA ALA A 55 -7.58 -6.45 -14.87
C ALA A 55 -6.58 -6.63 -13.72
N TYR A 56 -6.43 -5.64 -12.84
CA TYR A 56 -5.60 -5.77 -11.64
C TYR A 56 -6.14 -6.82 -10.67
N TRP A 57 -7.46 -6.86 -10.48
CA TRP A 57 -8.10 -7.88 -9.66
C TRP A 57 -7.90 -9.28 -10.23
N LEU A 58 -8.12 -9.45 -11.54
CA LEU A 58 -7.90 -10.72 -12.22
C LEU A 58 -6.42 -11.14 -12.15
N ALA A 59 -5.48 -10.20 -12.30
CA ALA A 59 -4.07 -10.48 -12.13
C ALA A 59 -3.77 -10.92 -10.70
N PHE A 60 -4.26 -10.21 -9.69
CA PHE A 60 -4.01 -10.54 -8.29
C PHE A 60 -4.59 -11.90 -7.90
N ILE A 61 -5.91 -12.10 -8.09
CA ILE A 61 -6.58 -13.34 -7.72
C ILE A 61 -6.15 -14.50 -8.61
N GLY A 62 -5.95 -14.27 -9.90
CA GLY A 62 -5.57 -15.32 -10.84
C GLY A 62 -4.16 -15.88 -10.63
N HIS A 63 -3.25 -15.15 -9.97
CA HIS A 63 -2.00 -15.73 -9.49
C HIS A 63 -2.17 -16.63 -8.26
N VAL A 64 -3.17 -16.34 -7.41
CA VAL A 64 -3.47 -17.13 -6.20
C VAL A 64 -4.34 -18.35 -6.53
N ILE A 65 -5.33 -18.17 -7.40
CA ILE A 65 -6.32 -19.16 -7.84
C ILE A 65 -6.32 -19.16 -9.37
N PRO A 66 -5.47 -19.99 -10.01
CA PRO A 66 -5.34 -20.02 -11.47
C PRO A 66 -6.64 -20.35 -12.22
N SER A 67 -7.59 -21.02 -11.55
CA SER A 67 -8.90 -21.37 -12.09
C SER A 67 -9.94 -20.24 -11.98
N TYR A 68 -9.62 -19.14 -11.28
CA TYR A 68 -10.52 -18.00 -11.19
C TYR A 68 -10.76 -17.38 -12.57
N LYS A 69 -12.04 -17.21 -12.91
CA LYS A 69 -12.49 -16.62 -14.17
C LYS A 69 -13.26 -15.34 -13.84
N GLY A 70 -12.66 -14.20 -14.17
CA GLY A 70 -13.34 -12.90 -14.11
C GLY A 70 -13.92 -12.51 -15.46
N ASP A 71 -14.34 -11.24 -15.57
CA ASP A 71 -14.94 -10.66 -16.78
C ASP A 71 -14.01 -10.68 -17.99
N LEU A 72 -12.70 -10.63 -17.76
CA LEU A 72 -11.65 -10.70 -18.78
C LEU A 72 -11.17 -12.14 -19.06
N GLY A 73 -11.88 -13.15 -18.54
CA GLY A 73 -11.51 -14.56 -18.62
C GLY A 73 -10.63 -15.01 -17.44
N THR A 74 -9.85 -16.07 -17.66
CA THR A 74 -8.85 -16.51 -16.68
C THR A 74 -7.58 -15.68 -16.81
N TRP A 75 -6.79 -15.60 -15.73
CA TRP A 75 -5.50 -14.90 -15.78
C TRP A 75 -4.57 -15.42 -16.87
N ILE A 76 -4.53 -16.73 -17.10
CA ILE A 76 -3.70 -17.33 -18.16
C ILE A 76 -4.13 -16.83 -19.55
N SER A 77 -5.44 -16.83 -19.83
CA SER A 77 -5.98 -16.34 -21.09
C SER A 77 -5.70 -14.84 -21.28
N PHE A 78 -5.96 -14.06 -20.24
CA PHE A 78 -5.75 -12.62 -20.25
C PHE A 78 -4.28 -12.25 -20.40
N GLY A 79 -3.39 -12.95 -19.71
CA GLY A 79 -1.94 -12.78 -19.84
C GLY A 79 -1.42 -13.10 -21.24
N ASN A 80 -1.95 -14.14 -21.89
CA ASN A 80 -1.61 -14.46 -23.27
C ASN A 80 -2.13 -13.40 -24.26
N TRP A 81 -3.33 -12.87 -24.01
CA TRP A 81 -3.89 -11.76 -24.77
C TRP A 81 -3.08 -10.47 -24.63
N LEU A 82 -2.59 -10.17 -23.42
CA LEU A 82 -1.69 -9.03 -23.17
C LEU A 82 -0.38 -9.18 -23.94
N ARG A 83 0.20 -10.38 -23.95
CA ARG A 83 1.45 -10.67 -24.66
C ARG A 83 1.28 -10.61 -26.18
N SER A 84 0.19 -11.14 -26.72
CA SER A 84 -0.08 -11.09 -28.17
C SER A 84 -0.29 -9.67 -28.70
N ARG A 85 -0.58 -8.70 -27.81
CA ARG A 85 -0.72 -7.28 -28.12
C ARG A 85 0.47 -6.43 -27.71
N HIS A 86 1.56 -7.05 -27.23
CA HIS A 86 2.73 -6.35 -26.71
C HIS A 86 2.41 -5.37 -25.57
N GLN A 87 1.35 -5.64 -24.80
CA GLN A 87 0.85 -4.80 -23.71
C GLN A 87 1.23 -5.31 -22.31
N TYR A 88 1.78 -6.52 -22.21
CA TYR A 88 2.08 -7.16 -20.93
C TYR A 88 3.09 -6.38 -20.08
N ASP A 89 4.19 -5.93 -20.68
CA ASP A 89 5.25 -5.24 -19.94
C ASP A 89 4.77 -3.87 -19.44
N SER A 90 4.05 -3.13 -20.29
CA SER A 90 3.40 -1.87 -19.90
C SER A 90 2.35 -2.08 -18.81
N PHE A 91 1.56 -3.16 -18.88
CA PHE A 91 0.57 -3.51 -17.85
C PHE A 91 1.25 -3.77 -16.51
N ALA A 92 2.31 -4.58 -16.52
CA ALA A 92 3.06 -4.90 -15.31
C ALA A 92 3.71 -3.65 -14.71
N ALA A 93 4.32 -2.80 -15.54
CA ALA A 93 4.92 -1.54 -15.09
C ALA A 93 3.88 -0.58 -14.49
N ALA A 94 2.71 -0.45 -15.13
CA ALA A 94 1.61 0.41 -14.68
C ALA A 94 1.03 -0.02 -13.33
N PHE A 95 1.20 -1.28 -12.93
CA PHE A 95 0.84 -1.74 -11.60
C PHE A 95 1.99 -1.61 -10.59
N TRP A 96 3.16 -2.19 -10.91
CA TRP A 96 4.26 -2.34 -9.95
C TRP A 96 4.95 -1.04 -9.59
N ILE A 97 5.13 -0.12 -10.55
CA ILE A 97 5.82 1.13 -10.27
C ILE A 97 4.99 2.01 -9.31
N PRO A 98 3.70 2.29 -9.57
CA PRO A 98 2.88 3.00 -8.60
C PRO A 98 2.77 2.27 -7.26
N PHE A 99 2.71 0.95 -7.27
CA PHE A 99 2.61 0.15 -6.04
C PHE A 99 3.86 0.31 -5.15
N LEU A 100 5.06 0.23 -5.74
CA LEU A 100 6.32 0.44 -5.02
C LEU A 100 6.43 1.87 -4.48
N VAL A 101 6.05 2.88 -5.27
CA VAL A 101 6.00 4.28 -4.83
C VAL A 101 5.03 4.44 -3.65
N GLY A 102 3.86 3.78 -3.72
CA GLY A 102 2.88 3.72 -2.64
C GLY A 102 3.46 3.10 -1.37
N ILE A 103 4.12 1.94 -1.45
CA ILE A 103 4.77 1.29 -0.30
C ILE A 103 5.82 2.21 0.33
N MET A 104 6.73 2.77 -0.48
CA MET A 104 7.78 3.65 0.03
C MET A 104 7.20 4.88 0.74
N THR A 105 6.17 5.48 0.15
CA THR A 105 5.49 6.65 0.73
C THR A 105 4.78 6.27 2.02
N GLY A 106 4.09 5.13 2.06
CA GLY A 106 3.42 4.63 3.25
C GLY A 106 4.38 4.33 4.40
N LEU A 107 5.50 3.65 4.12
CA LEU A 107 6.54 3.36 5.12
C LEU A 107 7.17 4.65 5.66
N LEU A 108 7.48 5.60 4.78
CA LEU A 108 8.04 6.90 5.16
C LEU A 108 7.06 7.68 6.05
N THR A 109 5.78 7.75 5.66
CA THR A 109 4.75 8.41 6.45
C THR A 109 4.58 7.75 7.82
N ALA A 110 4.49 6.42 7.86
CA ALA A 110 4.36 5.67 9.11
C ALA A 110 5.53 5.97 10.05
N TRP A 111 6.76 5.96 9.52
CA TRP A 111 7.95 6.29 10.28
C TRP A 111 7.95 7.73 10.79
N LEU A 112 7.57 8.70 9.95
CA LEU A 112 7.48 10.12 10.34
C LEU A 112 6.46 10.35 11.46
N VAL A 113 5.28 9.72 11.36
CA VAL A 113 4.21 9.84 12.35
C VAL A 113 4.58 9.18 13.67
N VAL A 114 5.15 7.96 13.64
CA VAL A 114 5.65 7.29 14.85
C VAL A 114 6.74 8.14 15.50
N ARG A 115 7.68 8.67 14.71
CA ARG A 115 8.77 9.51 15.21
C ARG A 115 8.25 10.82 15.81
N SER A 116 7.27 11.48 15.17
CA SER A 116 6.72 12.75 15.67
C SER A 116 5.93 12.54 16.96
N ALA A 117 5.10 11.50 17.03
CA ALA A 117 4.34 11.14 18.22
C ALA A 117 5.27 10.84 19.41
N ASN A 118 6.41 10.18 19.17
CA ASN A 118 7.39 9.84 20.20
C ASN A 118 8.30 11.03 20.61
N ARG A 119 8.47 12.05 19.76
CA ARG A 119 9.21 13.28 20.12
C ARG A 119 8.53 14.07 21.23
N SER A 120 7.21 13.98 21.36
CA SER A 120 6.40 14.69 22.36
C SER A 120 6.56 14.16 23.79
N GLY A 121 7.27 13.05 24.01
CA GLY A 121 7.35 12.36 25.32
C GLY A 121 8.73 12.33 25.99
N ALA A 122 9.80 12.75 25.33
CA ALA A 122 11.17 12.50 25.82
C ALA A 122 11.75 13.61 26.72
N SER A 123 11.14 14.80 26.78
CA SER A 123 11.72 15.96 27.49
C SER A 123 11.03 16.35 28.81
N TYR A 124 9.87 15.78 29.16
CA TYR A 124 9.11 16.24 30.36
C TYR A 124 8.90 15.20 31.47
N VAL A 125 9.29 13.94 31.30
CA VAL A 125 9.16 12.92 32.38
C VAL A 125 10.40 12.03 32.44
N ARG A 126 11.58 12.65 32.55
CA ARG A 126 12.79 11.96 33.01
C ARG A 126 13.26 12.47 34.38
N GLY A 127 12.36 13.11 35.11
CA GLY A 127 12.63 13.68 36.43
C GLY A 127 11.35 13.93 37.24
N SER A 128 10.68 12.86 37.68
CA SER A 128 9.93 12.85 38.93
C SER A 128 9.48 11.41 39.22
N GLN A 129 10.43 10.55 39.60
CA GLN A 129 10.08 9.50 40.55
C GLN A 129 9.71 10.23 41.84
N ILE A 130 8.42 10.47 42.07
CA ILE A 130 7.93 10.70 43.43
C ILE A 130 8.05 9.34 44.10
N LYS A 131 9.06 9.21 44.95
CA LYS A 131 9.17 8.10 45.89
C LYS A 131 8.08 8.31 46.93
N GLU A 132 7.09 7.43 46.94
CA GLU A 132 6.40 7.09 48.19
C GLU A 132 7.17 5.97 48.89
#